data_AF-A0A1L8E665-F1
#
_entry.id   AF-A0A1L8E665-F1
#
_cell.length_a   1.000
_cell.length_b   1.000
_cell.length_c   1.000
_cell.angle_alpha   90.00
_cell.angle_beta   90.00
_cell.angle_gamma   90.00
#
_symmetry.space_group_name_H-M   'P 1'
#
loop_
_entity.id
_entity.type
_entity.pdbx_description
1 polymer ?
#
loop_
_entity_poly.entity_id
_entity_poly.type
_entity_poly.pdbx_seq_one_letter_code
_entity_poly.pdbx_strand_id
1 'polypeptide(L)'
;MVGLVEQQMSTFPINSRIKVNNDYGTVKFYGEINGYSGLWVGVEWDDPRRGKHGGCVNEIQYFETTCPNAGSMIRPGKMAPFDSLAGAIEKRYVLNIGNPLDENLMREAKENVKASIFEFVGAEKIMKKQSHVELLEDISVACSNAQTAGNLMPFCNLVTVNLTATLVWNWKIIADIASQLPRLSYLNLSQNRLVLPSDLDIADLEPSFRHLRDINLSDCGLSSFEDILHTAQLFPWIESLSLQKNNISHLITPDCDVVFKNLQNLDLHMNNLGTFDEVLKLGHIESLRVLLLMKNGLQRIKLPDCEPTEYLEIFVNLQEINIRDNPIENEMETFNELDKLQKLSVLNQTPDKKRGFENMFSGAVGLISNLRTLNKIDVNSGNRRDAEYDIWKLWMGVFAYKWESYGEEEIYAKNSCLRKDR
;
A
#
# COMPACT_ATOMS: atom_id res chain seq x y z
N MET A 1 -3.66 9.07 58.31
CA MET A 1 -2.53 8.80 57.41
C MET A 1 -3.14 8.32 56.10
N VAL A 2 -3.47 9.26 55.22
CA VAL A 2 -4.20 9.00 53.97
C VAL A 2 -3.16 8.56 52.94
N GLY A 3 -3.34 7.36 52.40
CA GLY A 3 -2.44 6.78 51.40
C GLY A 3 -2.40 7.67 50.16
N LEU A 4 -1.23 8.23 49.90
CA LEU A 4 -0.86 8.74 48.59
C LEU A 4 -0.71 7.52 47.70
N VAL A 5 -1.77 7.18 46.96
CA VAL A 5 -1.63 6.41 45.73
C VAL A 5 -0.76 7.29 44.84
N GLU A 6 0.50 6.92 44.65
CA GLU A 6 1.33 7.48 43.59
C GLU A 6 0.53 7.38 42.30
N GLN A 7 0.02 8.52 41.83
CA GLN A 7 -0.46 8.63 40.46
C GLN A 7 0.78 8.33 39.62
N GLN A 8 0.84 7.11 39.08
CA GLN A 8 1.81 6.71 38.08
C GLN A 8 1.76 7.79 37.00
N MET A 9 2.73 8.71 37.00
CA MET A 9 2.77 9.82 36.06
C MET A 9 2.80 9.18 34.68
N SER A 10 1.67 9.22 33.97
CA SER A 10 1.58 8.65 32.64
C SER A 10 2.60 9.39 31.79
N THR A 11 3.70 8.72 31.44
CA THR A 11 4.67 9.26 30.51
C THR A 11 4.12 9.05 29.12
N PHE A 12 4.18 10.08 28.28
CA PHE A 12 3.81 9.99 26.88
C PHE A 12 5.10 10.02 26.07
N PRO A 13 5.60 8.86 25.60
CA PRO A 13 6.81 8.82 24.79
C PRO A 13 6.66 9.73 23.58
N ILE A 14 7.72 10.47 23.25
CA ILE A 14 7.76 11.23 22.01
C ILE A 14 7.60 10.26 20.83
N ASN A 15 6.86 10.69 19.82
CA ASN A 15 6.39 9.93 18.66
C ASN A 15 5.36 8.82 18.94
N SER A 16 4.90 8.65 20.19
CA SER A 16 3.77 7.76 20.45
C SER A 16 2.47 8.30 19.87
N ARG A 17 1.56 7.37 19.52
CA ARG A 17 0.26 7.68 18.93
C ARG A 17 -0.76 7.93 20.02
N ILE A 18 -1.62 8.92 19.79
CA ILE A 18 -2.71 9.26 20.71
C ILE A 18 -4.00 9.45 19.93
N LYS A 19 -5.12 9.39 20.64
CA LYS A 19 -6.45 9.68 20.11
C LYS A 19 -7.19 10.63 21.04
N VAL A 20 -7.84 11.64 20.47
CA VAL A 20 -8.77 12.52 21.18
C VAL A 20 -10.08 12.52 20.41
N ASN A 21 -11.14 12.01 21.04
CA ASN A 21 -12.39 11.70 20.35
C ASN A 21 -12.14 10.77 19.14
N ASN A 22 -12.31 11.27 17.91
CA ASN A 22 -12.06 10.54 16.67
C ASN A 22 -10.80 11.01 15.93
N ASP A 23 -10.07 11.99 16.47
CA ASP A 23 -8.86 12.54 15.85
C ASP A 23 -7.62 11.80 16.36
N TYR A 24 -6.76 11.39 15.43
CA TYR A 24 -5.48 10.75 15.71
C TYR A 24 -4.34 11.75 15.62
N GLY A 25 -3.34 11.58 16.47
CA GLY A 25 -2.14 12.41 16.45
C GLY A 25 -0.93 11.71 17.01
N THR A 26 0.20 12.40 16.89
CA THR A 26 1.52 11.94 17.30
C THR A 26 2.07 12.89 18.35
N VAL A 27 2.55 12.36 19.47
CA VAL A 27 3.16 13.16 20.54
C VAL A 27 4.49 13.74 20.06
N LYS A 28 4.64 15.06 20.14
CA LYS A 28 5.88 15.79 19.78
C LYS A 28 6.53 16.49 20.98
N PHE A 29 5.77 16.71 22.04
CA PHE A 29 6.26 17.31 23.28
C PHE A 29 5.48 16.76 24.48
N TYR A 30 6.17 16.57 25.61
CA TYR A 30 5.54 16.31 26.90
C TYR A 30 6.29 17.04 28.00
N GLY A 31 5.63 17.96 28.70
CA GLY A 31 6.28 18.76 29.74
C GLY A 31 5.48 19.98 30.16
N GLU A 32 6.11 20.82 30.97
CA GLU A 32 5.56 22.12 31.39
C GLU A 32 5.72 23.18 30.29
N ILE A 33 4.78 24.12 30.24
CA ILE A 33 4.80 25.24 29.29
C ILE A 33 4.91 26.53 30.09
N ASN A 34 5.80 27.42 29.65
CA ASN A 34 6.03 28.71 30.29
C ASN A 34 4.73 29.53 30.32
N GLY A 35 4.35 30.00 31.51
CA GLY A 35 3.11 30.74 31.72
C GLY A 35 1.84 29.88 31.88
N TYR A 36 1.94 28.55 31.83
CA TYR A 36 0.79 27.66 32.05
C TYR A 36 1.10 26.59 33.11
N SER A 37 0.19 26.40 34.05
CA SER A 37 0.36 25.41 35.12
C SER A 37 0.21 23.97 34.61
N GLY A 38 0.94 23.04 35.23
CA GLY A 38 0.81 21.59 35.01
C GLY A 38 1.34 21.09 33.67
N LEU A 39 1.27 19.78 33.46
CA LEU A 39 1.82 19.11 32.27
C LEU A 39 0.92 19.27 31.04
N TRP A 40 1.58 19.31 29.89
CA TRP A 40 0.99 19.44 28.57
C TRP A 40 1.59 18.43 27.62
N VAL A 41 0.78 18.04 26.64
CA VAL A 41 1.19 17.20 25.51
C VAL A 41 1.08 18.05 24.26
N GLY A 42 2.20 18.26 23.58
CA GLY A 42 2.23 18.79 22.23
C GLY A 42 1.98 17.65 21.26
N VAL A 43 0.97 17.81 20.41
CA VAL A 43 0.50 16.81 19.45
C VAL A 43 0.57 17.39 18.06
N GLU A 44 1.12 16.65 17.11
CA GLU A 44 0.88 16.85 15.67
C GLU A 44 -0.29 15.97 15.24
N TRP A 45 -1.36 16.56 14.71
CA TRP A 45 -2.54 15.82 14.24
C TRP A 45 -2.30 15.24 12.85
N ASP A 46 -2.84 14.04 12.61
CA ASP A 46 -2.82 13.43 11.28
C ASP A 46 -3.62 14.25 10.26
N ASP A 47 -4.72 14.86 10.69
CA ASP A 47 -5.45 15.88 9.92
C ASP A 47 -4.94 17.28 10.33
N PRO A 48 -4.18 17.98 9.45
CA PRO A 48 -3.65 19.30 9.77
C PRO A 48 -4.73 20.32 10.12
N ARG A 49 -5.97 20.15 9.65
CA ARG A 49 -7.10 21.07 9.91
C ARG A 49 -7.53 21.06 11.38
N ARG A 50 -7.19 20.01 12.13
CA ARG A 50 -7.50 19.89 13.56
C ARG A 50 -6.56 20.72 14.43
N GLY A 51 -5.36 21.01 13.91
CA GLY A 51 -4.34 21.76 14.63
C GLY A 51 -4.62 23.25 14.72
N LYS A 52 -3.74 23.95 15.44
CA LYS A 52 -3.89 25.35 15.85
C LYS A 52 -2.61 26.16 15.68
N HIS A 53 -1.45 25.51 15.73
CA HIS A 53 -0.14 26.18 15.72
C HIS A 53 0.97 25.21 15.31
N GLY A 54 2.15 25.72 14.95
CA GLY A 54 3.33 24.91 14.59
C GLY A 54 4.15 24.39 15.77
N GLY A 55 3.64 24.54 17.01
CA GLY A 55 4.28 24.11 18.25
C GLY A 55 4.98 25.22 19.03
N CYS A 56 4.80 26.48 18.62
CA CYS A 56 5.17 27.66 19.37
C CYS A 56 4.04 28.10 20.32
N VAL A 57 4.39 28.41 21.57
CA VAL A 57 3.48 28.99 22.57
C VAL A 57 4.19 30.17 23.24
N ASN A 58 3.58 31.36 23.20
CA ASN A 58 4.16 32.60 23.74
C ASN A 58 5.59 32.85 23.23
N GLU A 59 5.82 32.73 21.91
CA GLU A 59 7.11 32.91 21.23
C GLU A 59 8.19 31.87 21.59
N ILE A 60 7.87 30.86 22.40
CA ILE A 60 8.77 29.75 22.73
C ILE A 60 8.40 28.53 21.89
N GLN A 61 9.37 28.02 21.13
CA GLN A 61 9.22 26.80 20.34
C GLN A 61 9.37 25.56 21.23
N TYR A 62 8.33 24.73 21.34
CA TYR A 62 8.35 23.50 22.14
C TYR A 62 8.56 22.24 21.29
N PHE A 63 8.01 22.24 20.07
CA PHE A 63 8.15 21.17 19.10
C PHE A 63 7.85 21.71 17.71
N GLU A 64 8.28 21.04 16.66
CA GLU A 64 7.95 21.42 15.28
C GLU A 64 6.96 20.44 14.66
N THR A 65 6.21 20.94 13.68
CA THR A 65 5.27 20.16 12.89
C THR A 65 5.64 20.21 11.42
N THR A 66 5.49 19.11 10.73
CA THR A 66 5.62 18.96 9.27
C THR A 66 4.72 19.92 8.50
N CYS A 67 3.53 20.20 9.03
CA CYS A 67 2.59 21.18 8.49
C CYS A 67 2.41 22.34 9.50
N PRO A 68 2.63 23.61 9.13
CA PRO A 68 2.72 24.75 10.08
C PRO A 68 1.56 24.94 11.07
N ASN A 69 0.37 24.40 10.80
CA ASN A 69 -0.80 24.51 11.68
C ASN A 69 -1.32 23.18 12.18
N ALA A 70 -0.59 22.07 12.02
CA ALA A 70 -1.04 20.74 12.43
C ALA A 70 -0.88 20.49 13.95
N GLY A 71 -0.21 21.38 14.68
CA GLY A 71 0.10 21.17 16.09
C GLY A 71 -0.97 21.65 17.06
N SER A 72 -1.03 21.06 18.25
CA SER A 72 -1.85 21.54 19.38
C SER A 72 -1.22 21.19 20.72
N MET A 73 -1.39 22.06 21.72
CA MET A 73 -1.15 21.72 23.12
C MET A 73 -2.45 21.23 23.77
N ILE A 74 -2.41 20.03 24.36
CA ILE A 74 -3.56 19.43 25.06
C ILE A 74 -3.18 18.96 26.47
N ARG A 75 -4.20 18.75 27.30
CA ARG A 75 -4.04 18.15 28.63
C ARG A 75 -4.05 16.63 28.52
N PRO A 76 -3.22 15.92 29.31
CA PRO A 76 -3.21 14.45 29.35
C PRO A 76 -4.60 13.80 29.45
N GLY A 77 -5.45 14.31 30.34
CA GLY A 77 -6.80 13.77 30.55
C GLY A 77 -7.79 13.92 29.39
N LYS A 78 -7.42 14.56 28.27
CA LYS A 78 -8.25 14.60 27.06
C LYS A 78 -8.06 13.38 26.15
N MET A 79 -6.99 12.62 26.35
CA MET A 79 -6.69 11.46 25.52
C MET A 79 -7.57 10.27 25.88
N ALA A 80 -7.94 9.51 24.87
CA ALA A 80 -8.61 8.23 25.08
C ALA A 80 -7.67 7.24 25.80
N PRO A 81 -8.20 6.34 26.63
CA PRO A 81 -7.38 5.34 27.31
C PRO A 81 -6.78 4.38 26.29
N PHE A 82 -5.54 3.96 26.55
CA PHE A 82 -4.83 2.98 25.76
C PHE A 82 -5.28 1.56 26.08
N ASP A 83 -5.11 0.65 25.12
CA ASP A 83 -5.42 -0.76 25.26
C ASP A 83 -4.28 -1.63 24.74
N SER A 84 -4.32 -2.91 25.07
CA SER A 84 -3.52 -3.92 24.39
C SER A 84 -4.28 -4.51 23.21
N LEU A 85 -3.58 -5.09 22.25
CA LEU A 85 -4.19 -5.87 21.18
C LEU A 85 -5.02 -7.02 21.76
N ALA A 86 -4.49 -7.75 22.76
CA ALA A 86 -5.22 -8.80 23.45
C ALA A 86 -6.55 -8.28 24.04
N GLY A 87 -6.51 -7.17 24.78
CA GLY A 87 -7.71 -6.55 25.35
C GLY A 87 -8.70 -6.04 24.30
N ALA A 88 -8.21 -5.52 23.17
CA ALA A 88 -9.03 -5.10 22.05
C ALA A 88 -9.72 -6.31 21.36
N ILE A 89 -9.01 -7.44 21.22
CA ILE A 89 -9.58 -8.69 20.72
C ILE A 89 -10.65 -9.21 21.67
N GLU A 90 -10.37 -9.27 22.98
CA GLU A 90 -11.34 -9.71 24.00
C GLU A 90 -12.62 -8.87 23.97
N LYS A 91 -12.49 -7.54 23.98
CA LYS A 91 -13.65 -6.65 23.91
C LYS A 91 -14.48 -6.87 22.65
N ARG A 92 -13.83 -7.10 21.51
CA ARG A 92 -14.49 -7.18 20.21
C ARG A 92 -15.08 -8.55 19.89
N TYR A 93 -14.39 -9.62 20.24
CA TYR A 93 -14.74 -11.00 19.84
C TYR A 93 -15.26 -11.86 21.00
N VAL A 94 -15.01 -11.46 22.25
CA VAL A 94 -15.43 -12.23 23.44
C VAL A 94 -16.58 -11.53 24.18
N LEU A 95 -16.47 -10.23 24.42
CA LEU A 95 -17.43 -9.48 25.25
C LEU A 95 -18.62 -8.89 24.47
N ASN A 96 -18.50 -8.66 23.16
CA ASN A 96 -19.56 -8.06 22.33
C ASN A 96 -20.60 -9.10 21.85
N ILE A 97 -21.43 -9.58 22.77
CA ILE A 97 -22.59 -10.42 22.44
C ILE A 97 -23.76 -9.49 22.10
N GLY A 98 -24.09 -9.34 20.80
CA GLY A 98 -25.39 -8.83 20.36
C GLY A 98 -25.48 -7.36 19.90
N ASN A 99 -24.40 -6.75 19.40
CA ASN A 99 -24.45 -5.37 18.91
C ASN A 99 -24.60 -5.30 17.37
N PRO A 100 -25.45 -4.42 16.79
CA PRO A 100 -25.71 -4.33 15.34
C PRO A 100 -24.52 -3.87 14.47
N LEU A 101 -23.35 -3.64 15.08
CA LEU A 101 -22.12 -3.21 14.42
C LEU A 101 -21.52 -4.31 13.52
N ASP A 102 -21.91 -5.58 13.69
CA ASP A 102 -21.37 -6.70 12.92
C ASP A 102 -21.69 -6.64 11.41
N GLU A 103 -22.82 -6.07 10.98
CA GLU A 103 -23.17 -6.00 9.55
C GLU A 103 -22.31 -5.01 8.75
N ASN A 104 -22.01 -3.84 9.33
CA ASN A 104 -21.13 -2.86 8.68
C ASN A 104 -19.67 -3.32 8.68
N LEU A 105 -19.25 -4.06 9.71
CA LEU A 105 -17.91 -4.62 9.84
C LEU A 105 -17.66 -5.77 8.87
N MET A 106 -18.65 -6.62 8.60
CA MET A 106 -18.55 -7.64 7.54
C MET A 106 -18.45 -7.00 6.14
N ARG A 107 -19.03 -5.81 5.95
CA ARG A 107 -18.90 -5.06 4.68
C ARG A 107 -17.51 -4.44 4.54
N GLU A 108 -16.97 -3.80 5.58
CA GLU A 108 -15.62 -3.21 5.58
C GLU A 108 -14.50 -4.26 5.49
N ALA A 109 -14.67 -5.43 6.13
CA ALA A 109 -13.73 -6.55 6.00
C ALA A 109 -13.71 -7.12 4.57
N LYS A 110 -14.88 -7.18 3.90
CA LYS A 110 -14.99 -7.58 2.49
C LYS A 110 -14.38 -6.54 1.53
N GLU A 111 -14.41 -5.26 1.88
CA GLU A 111 -13.88 -4.18 1.02
C GLU A 111 -12.35 -4.01 1.14
N ASN A 112 -11.74 -4.38 2.28
CA ASN A 112 -10.32 -4.12 2.55
C ASN A 112 -9.42 -5.37 2.54
N VAL A 113 -9.97 -6.57 2.35
CA VAL A 113 -9.20 -7.82 2.21
C VAL A 113 -9.22 -8.25 0.74
N LYS A 114 -8.11 -8.06 0.04
CA LYS A 114 -7.82 -8.77 -1.23
C LYS A 114 -7.51 -10.24 -0.92
N ALA A 115 -8.54 -11.00 -0.58
CA ALA A 115 -8.49 -12.45 -0.66
C ALA A 115 -9.92 -12.98 -0.80
N SER A 116 -10.11 -13.78 -1.83
CA SER A 116 -11.24 -14.69 -2.00
C SER A 116 -11.51 -15.45 -0.69
N ILE A 117 -12.53 -15.05 0.06
CA ILE A 117 -13.19 -15.96 0.99
C ILE A 117 -14.33 -16.59 0.19
N PHE A 118 -14.02 -17.75 -0.38
CA PHE A 118 -14.95 -18.67 -1.02
C PHE A 118 -16.26 -18.75 -0.23
N GLU A 119 -17.36 -18.73 -0.98
CA GLU A 119 -18.66 -19.31 -0.62
C GLU A 119 -19.17 -19.02 0.78
N PHE A 120 -20.11 -18.08 0.78
CA PHE A 120 -21.11 -17.77 1.78
C PHE A 120 -21.96 -19.00 2.17
N VAL A 121 -21.35 -20.06 2.72
CA VAL A 121 -22.02 -21.22 3.31
C VAL A 121 -21.69 -21.20 4.79
N GLY A 122 -22.59 -20.61 5.58
CA GLY A 122 -22.58 -20.77 7.04
C GLY A 122 -22.65 -19.49 7.88
N ALA A 123 -23.26 -18.41 7.39
CA ALA A 123 -23.55 -17.22 8.21
C ALA A 123 -24.42 -17.51 9.47
N GLU A 124 -24.98 -18.71 9.61
CA GLU A 124 -25.73 -19.13 10.81
C GLU A 124 -24.86 -19.79 11.91
N LYS A 125 -23.56 -20.05 11.70
CA LYS A 125 -22.70 -20.72 12.71
C LYS A 125 -21.81 -19.80 13.55
N ILE A 126 -21.79 -18.50 13.29
CA ILE A 126 -20.90 -17.56 13.99
C ILE A 126 -21.43 -17.18 15.39
N MET A 127 -22.73 -17.36 15.67
CA MET A 127 -23.33 -16.93 16.94
C MET A 127 -23.07 -17.86 18.15
N LYS A 128 -22.23 -18.90 18.02
CA LYS A 128 -21.83 -19.81 19.13
C LYS A 128 -20.32 -19.86 19.38
N LYS A 129 -19.54 -18.81 19.05
CA LYS A 129 -18.09 -18.74 19.32
C LYS A 129 -17.72 -18.15 20.71
N GLN A 130 -18.56 -18.29 21.72
CA GLN A 130 -18.28 -17.79 23.09
C GLN A 130 -17.23 -18.60 23.87
N SER A 131 -16.58 -19.61 23.29
CA SER A 131 -15.63 -20.45 24.05
C SER A 131 -14.40 -20.94 23.27
N HIS A 132 -14.15 -20.43 22.06
CA HIS A 132 -13.05 -20.93 21.23
C HIS A 132 -12.25 -19.81 20.56
N VAL A 133 -11.64 -18.93 21.37
CA VAL A 133 -10.74 -17.87 20.88
C VAL A 133 -9.52 -18.44 20.14
N GLU A 134 -9.14 -19.66 20.49
CA GLU A 134 -8.10 -20.45 19.83
C GLU A 134 -8.46 -20.85 18.39
N LEU A 135 -9.72 -20.71 17.96
CA LEU A 135 -10.16 -20.96 16.58
C LEU A 135 -10.19 -19.68 15.73
N LEU A 136 -9.76 -18.54 16.26
CA LEU A 136 -9.63 -17.31 15.47
C LEU A 136 -8.38 -17.41 14.60
N GLU A 137 -8.57 -17.28 13.28
CA GLU A 137 -7.49 -17.18 12.30
C GLU A 137 -7.40 -15.74 11.73
N ASP A 138 -8.53 -15.06 11.58
CA ASP A 138 -8.59 -13.70 11.06
C ASP A 138 -9.29 -12.76 12.03
N ILE A 139 -8.62 -11.66 12.39
CA ILE A 139 -9.21 -10.61 13.23
C ILE A 139 -8.95 -9.22 12.67
N SER A 140 -9.88 -8.32 12.97
CA SER A 140 -9.72 -6.88 12.85
C SER A 140 -10.07 -6.18 14.16
N VAL A 141 -9.17 -5.33 14.64
CA VAL A 141 -9.42 -4.38 15.72
C VAL A 141 -9.17 -2.95 15.22
N ALA A 142 -9.44 -2.73 13.92
CA ALA A 142 -9.28 -1.42 13.30
C ALA A 142 -10.01 -0.33 14.11
N CYS A 143 -9.40 0.86 14.14
CA CYS A 143 -9.90 2.04 14.87
C CYS A 143 -9.91 1.93 16.40
N SER A 144 -9.40 0.83 16.97
CA SER A 144 -9.25 0.67 18.42
C SER A 144 -8.05 1.45 18.98
N ASN A 145 -7.96 1.50 20.31
CA ASN A 145 -6.87 2.19 21.01
C ASN A 145 -5.71 1.25 21.36
N ALA A 146 -5.55 0.14 20.63
CA ALA A 146 -4.47 -0.81 20.86
C ALA A 146 -3.11 -0.13 20.62
N GLN A 147 -2.25 -0.14 21.65
CA GLN A 147 -0.92 0.48 21.65
C GLN A 147 0.19 -0.50 22.06
N THR A 148 -0.18 -1.66 22.64
CA THR A 148 0.75 -2.71 23.06
C THR A 148 0.22 -4.09 22.64
N ALA A 149 1.04 -5.14 22.67
CA ALA A 149 0.58 -6.49 22.31
C ALA A 149 -0.39 -7.06 23.37
N GLY A 150 0.01 -7.01 24.65
CA GLY A 150 -0.66 -7.79 25.70
C GLY A 150 -0.31 -9.28 25.59
N ASN A 151 -1.09 -10.15 26.24
CA ASN A 151 -0.91 -11.61 26.15
C ASN A 151 -1.69 -12.17 24.96
N LEU A 152 -0.98 -12.46 23.87
CA LEU A 152 -1.57 -12.99 22.63
C LEU A 152 -1.47 -14.52 22.52
N MET A 153 -0.88 -15.20 23.51
CA MET A 153 -0.77 -16.67 23.52
C MET A 153 -2.11 -17.40 23.32
N PRO A 154 -3.26 -16.93 23.88
CA PRO A 154 -4.56 -17.55 23.61
C PRO A 154 -5.03 -17.45 22.15
N PHE A 155 -4.44 -16.56 21.35
CA PHE A 155 -4.79 -16.28 19.96
C PHE A 155 -3.67 -16.74 18.99
N CYS A 156 -2.86 -17.73 19.37
CA CYS A 156 -1.68 -18.16 18.60
C CYS A 156 -1.99 -18.74 17.19
N ASN A 157 -3.26 -18.99 16.88
CA ASN A 157 -3.70 -19.45 15.56
C ASN A 157 -3.99 -18.32 14.56
N LEU A 158 -3.86 -17.05 14.97
CA LEU A 158 -4.07 -15.92 14.07
C LEU A 158 -3.09 -15.95 12.88
N VAL A 159 -3.68 -15.89 11.69
CA VAL A 159 -3.03 -15.79 10.37
C VAL A 159 -3.09 -14.36 9.85
N THR A 160 -4.20 -13.67 10.10
CA THR A 160 -4.48 -12.32 9.60
C THR A 160 -4.82 -11.40 10.76
N VAL A 161 -4.06 -10.31 10.89
CA VAL A 161 -4.29 -9.29 11.92
C VAL A 161 -4.42 -7.92 11.27
N ASN A 162 -5.58 -7.29 11.46
CA ASN A 162 -5.84 -5.94 10.98
C ASN A 162 -5.84 -4.92 12.14
N LEU A 163 -4.81 -4.06 12.14
CA LEU A 163 -4.53 -2.97 13.09
C LEU A 163 -4.67 -1.58 12.44
N THR A 164 -5.49 -1.47 11.38
CA THR A 164 -5.72 -0.20 10.69
C THR A 164 -6.14 0.90 11.66
N ALA A 165 -5.51 2.08 11.59
CA ALA A 165 -5.83 3.24 12.42
C ALA A 165 -5.91 2.92 13.92
N THR A 166 -4.90 2.23 14.45
CA THR A 166 -4.76 1.98 15.89
C THR A 166 -3.72 2.94 16.50
N LEU A 167 -3.22 2.64 17.70
CA LEU A 167 -2.23 3.47 18.41
C LEU A 167 -0.86 2.78 18.50
N VAL A 168 -0.62 1.73 17.71
CA VAL A 168 0.73 1.17 17.54
C VAL A 168 1.62 2.18 16.82
N TRP A 169 2.85 2.36 17.30
CA TRP A 169 3.67 3.51 16.92
C TRP A 169 5.15 3.20 16.70
N ASN A 170 5.59 1.96 16.92
CA ASN A 170 6.96 1.54 16.63
C ASN A 170 7.02 0.04 16.31
N TRP A 171 8.12 -0.38 15.67
CA TRP A 171 8.33 -1.77 15.25
C TRP A 171 8.60 -2.74 16.41
N LYS A 172 8.99 -2.27 17.61
CA LYS A 172 9.14 -3.14 18.79
C LYS A 172 7.79 -3.71 19.24
N ILE A 173 6.74 -2.89 19.23
CA ILE A 173 5.38 -3.36 19.50
C ILE A 173 4.93 -4.37 18.45
N ILE A 174 5.23 -4.10 17.17
CA ILE A 174 4.83 -5.00 16.09
C ILE A 174 5.59 -6.33 16.17
N ALA A 175 6.89 -6.30 16.49
CA ALA A 175 7.70 -7.48 16.70
C ALA A 175 7.20 -8.31 17.90
N ASP A 176 6.82 -7.67 19.01
CA ASP A 176 6.19 -8.33 20.16
C ASP A 176 4.90 -9.05 19.73
N ILE A 177 4.03 -8.39 18.97
CA ILE A 177 2.82 -9.01 18.38
C ILE A 177 3.18 -10.22 17.50
N ALA A 178 4.09 -10.05 16.55
CA ALA A 178 4.45 -11.09 15.58
C ALA A 178 5.13 -12.30 16.26
N SER A 179 5.97 -12.06 17.28
CA SER A 179 6.67 -13.12 18.01
C SER A 179 5.74 -14.06 18.78
N GLN A 180 4.56 -13.58 19.19
CA GLN A 180 3.54 -14.36 19.88
C GLN A 180 2.58 -15.09 18.92
N LEU A 181 2.61 -14.76 17.63
CA LEU A 181 1.68 -15.26 16.60
C LEU A 181 2.43 -16.06 15.53
N PRO A 182 2.73 -17.36 15.77
CA PRO A 182 3.59 -18.16 14.89
C PRO A 182 2.99 -18.45 13.50
N ARG A 183 1.69 -18.23 13.31
CA ARG A 183 1.00 -18.43 12.03
C ARG A 183 0.71 -17.11 11.28
N LEU A 184 1.12 -15.97 11.84
CA LEU A 184 0.84 -14.66 11.25
C LEU A 184 1.51 -14.53 9.87
N SER A 185 0.66 -14.46 8.85
CA SER A 185 1.07 -14.35 7.44
C SER A 185 0.69 -12.99 6.86
N TYR A 186 -0.42 -12.40 7.31
CA TYR A 186 -0.91 -11.10 6.84
C TYR A 186 -1.05 -10.11 8.00
N LEU A 187 -0.46 -8.93 7.83
CA LEU A 187 -0.55 -7.85 8.81
C LEU A 187 -0.92 -6.52 8.14
N ASN A 188 -2.04 -5.92 8.56
CA ASN A 188 -2.44 -4.60 8.10
C ASN A 188 -2.17 -3.55 9.17
N LEU A 189 -1.25 -2.63 8.87
CA LEU A 189 -0.84 -1.52 9.72
C LEU A 189 -1.23 -0.16 9.12
N SER A 190 -2.10 -0.14 8.10
CA SER A 190 -2.47 1.08 7.41
C SER A 190 -3.00 2.17 8.36
N GLN A 191 -2.77 3.45 8.02
CA GLN A 191 -3.19 4.60 8.84
C GLN A 191 -2.57 4.63 10.26
N ASN A 192 -1.41 4.01 10.46
CA ASN A 192 -0.57 4.24 11.65
C ASN A 192 0.68 5.04 11.26
N ARG A 193 1.25 5.81 12.19
CA ARG A 193 2.52 6.54 11.98
C ARG A 193 3.61 5.88 12.81
N LEU A 194 4.23 4.84 12.25
CA LEU A 194 5.29 4.08 12.93
C LEU A 194 6.61 4.84 12.86
N VAL A 195 7.33 4.89 13.98
CA VAL A 195 8.72 5.35 14.02
C VAL A 195 9.60 4.38 13.23
N LEU A 196 10.52 4.92 12.42
CA LEU A 196 11.48 4.12 11.67
C LEU A 196 12.36 3.30 12.61
N PRO A 197 12.66 2.02 12.27
CA PRO A 197 13.60 1.23 13.03
C PRO A 197 15.01 1.80 12.84
N SER A 198 15.90 1.62 13.83
CA SER A 198 17.34 1.78 13.66
C SER A 198 18.00 0.50 13.14
N ASP A 199 19.26 0.55 12.70
CA ASP A 199 20.02 -0.65 12.30
C ASP A 199 20.05 -1.73 13.41
N LEU A 200 20.15 -1.31 14.67
CA LEU A 200 20.10 -2.22 15.81
C LEU A 200 18.72 -2.85 15.96
N ASP A 201 17.66 -2.05 15.78
CA ASP A 201 16.30 -2.59 15.79
C ASP A 201 16.07 -3.59 14.65
N ILE A 202 16.65 -3.36 13.46
CA ILE A 202 16.57 -4.33 12.35
C ILE A 202 17.19 -5.67 12.77
N ALA A 203 18.42 -5.65 13.27
CA ALA A 203 19.13 -6.85 13.67
C ALA A 203 18.40 -7.64 14.78
N ASP A 204 17.82 -6.92 15.75
CA ASP A 204 17.15 -7.55 16.90
C ASP A 204 15.74 -8.05 16.56
N LEU A 205 15.00 -7.36 15.69
CA LEU A 205 13.57 -7.58 15.49
C LEU A 205 13.25 -8.45 14.26
N GLU A 206 14.11 -8.48 13.23
CA GLU A 206 13.92 -9.27 11.99
C GLU A 206 13.47 -10.73 12.24
N PRO A 207 14.03 -11.47 13.23
CA PRO A 207 13.62 -12.84 13.51
C PRO A 207 12.13 -13.01 13.86
N SER A 208 11.46 -11.95 14.33
CA SER A 208 10.04 -11.94 14.70
C SER A 208 9.10 -11.95 13.50
N PHE A 209 9.59 -11.57 12.31
CA PHE A 209 8.76 -11.40 11.10
C PHE A 209 8.93 -12.52 10.07
N ARG A 210 9.68 -13.59 10.39
CA ARG A 210 10.01 -14.69 9.46
C ARG A 210 8.81 -15.36 8.76
N HIS A 211 7.64 -15.32 9.39
CA HIS A 211 6.40 -15.93 8.89
C HIS A 211 5.53 -14.96 8.08
N LEU A 212 5.80 -13.66 8.17
CA LEU A 212 5.03 -12.65 7.46
C LEU A 212 5.25 -12.78 5.94
N ARG A 213 4.17 -12.68 5.18
CA ARG A 213 4.16 -12.74 3.71
C ARG A 213 3.49 -11.53 3.10
N ASP A 214 2.54 -10.93 3.80
CA ASP A 214 1.77 -9.81 3.31
C ASP A 214 1.73 -8.71 4.36
N ILE A 215 2.12 -7.50 3.95
CA ILE A 215 2.08 -6.33 4.83
C ILE A 215 1.43 -5.15 4.12
N ASN A 216 0.47 -4.53 4.80
CA ASN A 216 -0.17 -3.31 4.33
C ASN A 216 0.28 -2.11 5.16
N LEU A 217 1.03 -1.21 4.50
CA LEU A 217 1.57 0.04 5.04
C LEU A 217 0.95 1.26 4.32
N SER A 218 -0.32 1.14 3.91
CA SER A 218 -1.02 2.23 3.24
C SER A 218 -1.30 3.40 4.18
N ASP A 219 -1.10 4.63 3.70
CA ASP A 219 -1.29 5.86 4.47
C ASP A 219 -0.56 5.82 5.83
N CYS A 220 0.69 5.36 5.82
CA CYS A 220 1.54 5.35 7.01
C CYS A 220 2.46 6.57 7.10
N GLY A 221 2.46 7.43 6.07
CA GLY A 221 3.26 8.65 6.03
C GLY A 221 4.69 8.37 5.59
N LEU A 222 4.89 7.28 4.85
CA LEU A 222 6.19 6.80 4.38
C LEU A 222 6.51 7.41 3.01
N SER A 223 6.83 8.71 2.97
CA SER A 223 7.09 9.41 1.71
C SER A 223 8.47 9.13 1.10
N SER A 224 9.44 8.68 1.91
CA SER A 224 10.79 8.30 1.48
C SER A 224 10.83 6.82 1.14
N PHE A 225 11.19 6.49 -0.11
CA PHE A 225 11.37 5.09 -0.50
C PHE A 225 12.62 4.47 0.14
N GLU A 226 13.63 5.27 0.47
CA GLU A 226 14.82 4.82 1.21
C GLU A 226 14.44 4.29 2.60
N ASP A 227 13.58 5.01 3.32
CA ASP A 227 13.09 4.61 4.63
C ASP A 227 12.25 3.32 4.56
N ILE A 228 11.50 3.14 3.46
CA ILE A 228 10.74 1.92 3.18
C ILE A 228 11.70 0.75 2.96
N LEU A 229 12.76 0.92 2.17
CA LEU A 229 13.77 -0.12 1.94
C LEU A 229 14.51 -0.48 3.23
N HIS A 230 14.87 0.52 4.04
CA HIS A 230 15.46 0.31 5.35
C HIS A 230 14.53 -0.51 6.26
N THR A 231 13.26 -0.14 6.32
CA THR A 231 12.24 -0.85 7.11
C THR A 231 11.97 -2.26 6.58
N ALA A 232 12.03 -2.48 5.26
CA ALA A 232 11.78 -3.78 4.63
C ALA A 232 12.81 -4.85 5.01
N GLN A 233 13.97 -4.47 5.55
CA GLN A 233 14.95 -5.40 6.12
C GLN A 233 14.40 -6.16 7.34
N LEU A 234 13.35 -5.65 8.01
CA LEU A 234 12.64 -6.39 9.05
C LEU A 234 11.89 -7.60 8.52
N PHE A 235 11.46 -7.59 7.25
CA PHE A 235 10.63 -8.62 6.63
C PHE A 235 11.13 -8.98 5.22
N PRO A 236 12.37 -9.52 5.09
CA PRO A 236 13.02 -9.70 3.79
C PRO A 236 12.32 -10.72 2.87
N TRP A 237 11.46 -11.58 3.43
CA TRP A 237 10.74 -12.66 2.74
C TRP A 237 9.33 -12.30 2.29
N ILE A 238 8.96 -11.01 2.32
CA ILE A 238 7.63 -10.54 1.97
C ILE A 238 7.28 -10.85 0.51
N GLU A 239 6.03 -11.27 0.28
CA GLU A 239 5.48 -11.59 -1.04
C GLU A 239 4.53 -10.49 -1.53
N SER A 240 3.84 -9.79 -0.62
CA SER A 240 3.00 -8.63 -0.95
C SER A 240 3.28 -7.44 -0.04
N LEU A 241 3.48 -6.28 -0.68
CA LEU A 241 3.67 -5.00 0.00
C LEU A 241 2.69 -3.96 -0.57
N SER A 242 1.87 -3.40 0.31
CA SER A 242 0.99 -2.26 -0.03
C SER A 242 1.49 -0.96 0.55
N LEU A 243 1.72 0.03 -0.30
CA LEU A 243 2.25 1.36 0.02
C LEU A 243 1.31 2.47 -0.48
N GLN A 244 0.00 2.22 -0.50
CA GLN A 244 -0.95 3.16 -1.07
C GLN A 244 -0.96 4.48 -0.29
N LYS A 245 -1.21 5.62 -0.95
CA LYS A 245 -1.40 6.92 -0.27
C LYS A 245 -0.25 7.36 0.65
N ASN A 246 0.99 7.06 0.29
CA ASN A 246 2.16 7.48 1.07
C ASN A 246 2.89 8.71 0.48
N ASN A 247 2.35 9.31 -0.58
CA ASN A 247 2.94 10.46 -1.28
C ASN A 247 4.35 10.19 -1.82
N ILE A 248 4.66 8.94 -2.19
CA ILE A 248 5.95 8.56 -2.76
C ILE A 248 6.07 9.18 -4.15
N SER A 249 7.11 9.99 -4.38
CA SER A 249 7.40 10.60 -5.69
C SER A 249 8.69 10.09 -6.33
N HIS A 250 9.61 9.55 -5.53
CA HIS A 250 10.90 9.04 -5.96
C HIS A 250 11.12 7.63 -5.44
N LEU A 251 11.45 6.71 -6.34
CA LEU A 251 11.84 5.35 -6.07
C LEU A 251 13.37 5.22 -6.13
N ILE A 252 13.88 4.15 -5.53
CA ILE A 252 15.29 3.77 -5.52
C ILE A 252 15.35 2.31 -5.94
N THR A 253 16.38 1.94 -6.71
CA THR A 253 16.61 0.53 -7.07
C THR A 253 16.88 -0.28 -5.81
N PRO A 254 16.04 -1.26 -5.46
CA PRO A 254 16.23 -2.07 -4.27
C PRO A 254 17.41 -3.03 -4.46
N ASP A 255 18.20 -3.22 -3.40
CA ASP A 255 19.15 -4.33 -3.31
C ASP A 255 18.37 -5.62 -3.01
N CYS A 256 18.15 -6.42 -4.05
CA CYS A 256 17.35 -7.64 -3.97
C CYS A 256 18.05 -8.77 -3.19
N ASP A 257 19.36 -8.64 -2.89
CA ASP A 257 20.07 -9.56 -1.99
C ASP A 257 19.75 -9.29 -0.52
N VAL A 258 19.22 -8.11 -0.21
CA VAL A 258 18.85 -7.68 1.15
C VAL A 258 17.33 -7.71 1.34
N VAL A 259 16.57 -7.12 0.43
CA VAL A 259 15.10 -6.97 0.55
C VAL A 259 14.36 -7.51 -0.69
N PHE A 260 13.05 -7.75 -0.58
CA PHE A 260 12.17 -8.07 -1.72
C PHE A 260 12.55 -9.30 -2.56
N LYS A 261 13.27 -10.26 -1.99
CA LYS A 261 13.65 -11.53 -2.65
C LYS A 261 12.46 -12.24 -3.28
N ASN A 262 11.33 -12.27 -2.56
CA ASN A 262 10.12 -12.97 -2.96
C ASN A 262 8.95 -12.04 -3.30
N LEU A 263 9.19 -10.73 -3.46
CA LEU A 263 8.13 -9.76 -3.64
C LEU A 263 7.41 -9.97 -4.98
N GLN A 264 6.19 -10.49 -4.92
CA GLN A 264 5.36 -10.77 -6.08
C GLN A 264 4.35 -9.66 -6.36
N ASN A 265 3.87 -8.98 -5.33
CA ASN A 265 2.79 -8.01 -5.44
C ASN A 265 3.20 -6.68 -4.80
N LEU A 266 3.30 -5.63 -5.61
CA LEU A 266 3.62 -4.28 -5.14
C LEU A 266 2.49 -3.31 -5.48
N ASP A 267 1.91 -2.72 -4.44
CA ASP A 267 0.85 -1.73 -4.58
C ASP A 267 1.34 -0.32 -4.26
N LEU A 268 1.48 0.50 -5.31
CA LEU A 268 1.87 1.91 -5.27
C LEU A 268 0.71 2.83 -5.64
N HIS A 269 -0.54 2.38 -5.50
CA HIS A 269 -1.74 3.17 -5.79
C HIS A 269 -1.81 4.49 -4.99
N MET A 270 -2.29 5.57 -5.62
CA MET A 270 -2.44 6.90 -5.00
C MET A 270 -1.13 7.45 -4.41
N ASN A 271 -0.02 7.28 -5.12
CA ASN A 271 1.22 7.98 -4.82
C ASN A 271 1.42 9.14 -5.83
N ASN A 272 2.61 9.73 -5.85
CA ASN A 272 2.92 10.91 -6.65
C ASN A 272 4.00 10.62 -7.70
N LEU A 273 3.99 9.42 -8.29
CA LEU A 273 4.92 9.04 -9.34
C LEU A 273 4.55 9.77 -10.65
N GLY A 274 5.36 10.75 -11.04
CA GLY A 274 5.11 11.58 -12.23
C GLY A 274 5.69 11.03 -13.53
N THR A 275 6.72 10.19 -13.45
CA THR A 275 7.41 9.62 -14.62
C THR A 275 7.52 8.11 -14.50
N PHE A 276 7.56 7.41 -15.63
CA PHE A 276 7.77 5.97 -15.64
C PHE A 276 9.22 5.58 -15.32
N ASP A 277 10.19 6.49 -15.44
CA ASP A 277 11.59 6.25 -15.09
C ASP A 277 11.75 5.88 -13.61
N GLU A 278 10.90 6.43 -12.74
CA GLU A 278 10.83 6.02 -11.34
C GLU A 278 10.43 4.55 -11.21
N VAL A 279 9.43 4.13 -11.98
CA VAL A 279 8.96 2.75 -12.00
C VAL A 279 10.05 1.80 -12.51
N LEU A 280 10.83 2.20 -13.53
CA LEU A 280 11.91 1.38 -14.10
C LEU A 280 12.95 0.94 -13.05
N LYS A 281 13.13 1.69 -11.96
CA LYS A 281 14.05 1.33 -10.86
C LYS A 281 13.64 0.02 -10.17
N LEU A 282 12.37 -0.37 -10.27
CA LEU A 282 11.84 -1.65 -9.76
C LEU A 282 12.04 -2.81 -10.74
N GLY A 283 12.57 -2.55 -11.94
CA GLY A 283 12.68 -3.53 -13.02
C GLY A 283 13.51 -4.77 -12.69
N HIS A 284 14.44 -4.67 -11.75
CA HIS A 284 15.33 -5.75 -11.34
C HIS A 284 14.71 -6.67 -10.27
N ILE A 285 13.51 -6.36 -9.77
CA ILE A 285 12.79 -7.26 -8.85
C ILE A 285 12.23 -8.42 -9.68
N GLU A 286 13.05 -9.46 -9.87
CA GLU A 286 12.71 -10.59 -10.75
C GLU A 286 11.48 -11.37 -10.27
N SER A 287 11.17 -11.35 -8.98
CA SER A 287 10.01 -12.05 -8.41
C SER A 287 8.69 -11.32 -8.64
N LEU A 288 8.71 -10.05 -9.08
CA LEU A 288 7.53 -9.20 -9.21
C LEU A 288 6.58 -9.68 -10.32
N ARG A 289 5.30 -9.87 -9.96
CA ARG A 289 4.24 -10.37 -10.85
C ARG A 289 3.12 -9.35 -11.04
N VAL A 290 2.78 -8.61 -10.00
CA VAL A 290 1.67 -7.65 -10.00
C VAL A 290 2.18 -6.30 -9.54
N LEU A 291 1.99 -5.29 -10.39
CA LEU A 291 2.37 -3.91 -10.10
C LEU A 291 1.16 -2.99 -10.26
N LEU A 292 0.76 -2.37 -9.16
CA LEU A 292 -0.41 -1.49 -9.11
C LEU A 292 0.04 -0.03 -8.99
N LEU A 293 -0.20 0.75 -10.03
CA LEU A 293 0.23 2.14 -10.20
C LEU A 293 -0.98 3.08 -10.35
N MET A 294 -2.15 2.64 -9.94
CA MET A 294 -3.40 3.37 -10.07
C MET A 294 -3.29 4.78 -9.46
N LYS A 295 -3.93 5.79 -10.05
CA LYS A 295 -4.01 7.16 -9.49
C LYS A 295 -2.65 7.78 -9.14
N ASN A 296 -1.65 7.59 -10.00
CA ASN A 296 -0.40 8.35 -9.94
C ASN A 296 -0.44 9.50 -10.97
N GLY A 297 0.70 10.14 -11.23
CA GLY A 297 0.84 11.24 -12.19
C GLY A 297 1.41 10.81 -13.54
N LEU A 298 1.34 9.53 -13.91
CA LEU A 298 2.01 9.01 -15.11
C LEU A 298 1.33 9.52 -16.38
N GLN A 299 2.05 10.32 -17.17
CA GLN A 299 1.57 10.84 -18.45
C GLN A 299 2.00 9.99 -19.64
N ARG A 300 3.19 9.40 -19.56
CA ARG A 300 3.76 8.54 -20.60
C ARG A 300 4.44 7.33 -19.98
N ILE A 301 4.27 6.18 -20.61
CA ILE A 301 5.01 4.96 -20.31
C ILE A 301 6.07 4.82 -21.40
N LYS A 302 7.35 4.85 -20.99
CA LYS A 302 8.48 4.60 -21.88
C LYS A 302 9.39 3.58 -21.22
N LEU A 303 9.55 2.45 -21.88
CA LEU A 303 10.50 1.41 -21.49
C LEU A 303 11.78 1.57 -22.33
N PRO A 304 12.91 0.99 -21.88
CA PRO A 304 14.12 0.93 -22.69
C PRO A 304 13.85 0.38 -24.09
N ASP A 305 14.64 0.82 -25.06
CA ASP A 305 14.55 0.29 -26.42
C ASP A 305 15.22 -1.08 -26.48
N CYS A 306 14.64 -1.98 -27.28
CA CYS A 306 15.14 -3.33 -27.53
C CYS A 306 14.92 -3.67 -29.01
N GLU A 307 15.63 -4.69 -29.52
CA GLU A 307 15.36 -5.18 -30.86
C GLU A 307 13.91 -5.68 -30.95
N PRO A 308 13.24 -5.53 -32.11
CA PRO A 308 11.84 -5.90 -32.25
C PRO A 308 11.53 -7.34 -31.85
N THR A 309 12.45 -8.26 -32.10
CA THR A 309 12.28 -9.69 -31.81
C THR A 309 12.64 -10.07 -30.36
N GLU A 310 13.16 -9.14 -29.57
CA GLU A 310 13.67 -9.36 -28.22
C GLU A 310 12.73 -8.77 -27.17
N TYR A 311 12.75 -9.36 -25.97
CA TYR A 311 12.03 -8.86 -24.80
C TYR A 311 13.02 -8.20 -23.84
N LEU A 312 12.51 -7.31 -22.99
CA LEU A 312 13.34 -6.67 -21.98
C LEU A 312 13.72 -7.63 -20.85
N GLU A 313 14.95 -7.46 -20.34
CA GLU A 313 15.47 -8.17 -19.16
C GLU A 313 15.09 -7.48 -17.83
N ILE A 314 14.16 -6.52 -17.89
CA ILE A 314 13.52 -5.91 -16.71
C ILE A 314 12.07 -6.38 -16.62
N PHE A 315 11.54 -6.48 -15.40
CA PHE A 315 10.18 -6.96 -15.13
C PHE A 315 9.91 -8.34 -15.75
N VAL A 316 10.91 -9.22 -15.72
CA VAL A 316 10.92 -10.53 -16.42
C VAL A 316 9.76 -11.46 -16.04
N ASN A 317 9.19 -11.30 -14.84
CA ASN A 317 8.03 -12.06 -14.37
C ASN A 317 6.74 -11.25 -14.21
N LEU A 318 6.71 -9.99 -14.64
CA LEU A 318 5.54 -9.14 -14.48
C LEU A 318 4.39 -9.63 -15.37
N GLN A 319 3.27 -9.95 -14.74
CA GLN A 319 2.08 -10.52 -15.36
C GLN A 319 0.93 -9.52 -15.41
N GLU A 320 0.79 -8.70 -14.38
CA GLU A 320 -0.28 -7.71 -14.26
C GLU A 320 0.29 -6.32 -14.00
N ILE A 321 -0.16 -5.35 -14.80
CA ILE A 321 0.04 -3.93 -14.53
C ILE A 321 -1.30 -3.20 -14.48
N ASN A 322 -1.46 -2.35 -13.47
CA ASN A 322 -2.65 -1.52 -13.33
C ASN A 322 -2.28 -0.04 -13.30
N ILE A 323 -2.58 0.65 -14.39
CA ILE A 323 -2.27 2.06 -14.62
C ILE A 323 -3.55 2.91 -14.69
N ARG A 324 -4.67 2.41 -14.15
CA ARG A 324 -5.93 3.17 -14.10
C ARG A 324 -5.76 4.53 -13.43
N ASP A 325 -6.55 5.47 -13.89
CA ASP A 325 -6.66 6.83 -13.36
C ASP A 325 -5.31 7.59 -13.35
N ASN A 326 -4.43 7.25 -14.29
CA ASN A 326 -3.27 8.07 -14.64
C ASN A 326 -3.60 8.94 -15.86
N PRO A 327 -3.01 10.15 -15.97
CA PRO A 327 -3.23 11.06 -17.09
C PRO A 327 -2.46 10.64 -18.37
N ILE A 328 -2.63 9.39 -18.83
CA ILE A 328 -1.93 8.85 -20.00
C ILE A 328 -2.32 9.62 -21.27
N GLU A 329 -1.34 10.22 -21.95
CA GLU A 329 -1.59 11.07 -23.11
C GLU A 329 -1.76 10.27 -24.42
N ASN A 330 -1.05 9.15 -24.55
CA ASN A 330 -1.03 8.34 -25.77
C ASN A 330 -1.13 6.84 -25.45
N GLU A 331 -2.34 6.30 -25.59
CA GLU A 331 -2.62 4.89 -25.34
C GLU A 331 -1.88 3.96 -26.32
N MET A 332 -1.74 4.34 -27.59
CA MET A 332 -1.11 3.47 -28.60
C MET A 332 0.39 3.31 -28.37
N GLU A 333 1.08 4.41 -28.05
CA GLU A 333 2.48 4.37 -27.64
C GLU A 333 2.65 3.54 -26.36
N THR A 334 1.73 3.71 -25.40
CA THR A 334 1.73 2.93 -24.16
C THR A 334 1.62 1.43 -24.43
N PHE A 335 0.69 0.99 -25.30
CA PHE A 335 0.53 -0.43 -25.61
C PHE A 335 1.75 -1.02 -26.32
N ASN A 336 2.35 -0.27 -27.24
CA ASN A 336 3.58 -0.67 -27.93
C ASN A 336 4.75 -0.83 -26.95
N GLU A 337 4.87 0.06 -25.97
CA GLU A 337 5.89 -0.05 -24.93
C GLU A 337 5.63 -1.26 -24.03
N LEU A 338 4.38 -1.49 -23.62
CA LEU A 338 4.01 -2.62 -22.76
C LEU A 338 4.20 -4.00 -23.42
N ASP A 339 4.13 -4.12 -24.75
CA ASP A 339 4.41 -5.38 -25.47
C ASP A 339 5.86 -5.86 -25.32
N LYS A 340 6.78 -4.95 -24.97
CA LYS A 340 8.18 -5.29 -24.69
C LYS A 340 8.34 -6.19 -23.44
N LEU A 341 7.30 -6.31 -22.61
CA LEU A 341 7.30 -7.11 -21.39
C LEU A 341 6.83 -8.55 -21.66
N GLN A 342 7.72 -9.52 -21.44
CA GLN A 342 7.52 -10.90 -21.90
C GLN A 342 6.28 -11.59 -21.35
N LYS A 343 5.98 -11.41 -20.05
CA LYS A 343 4.92 -12.17 -19.36
C LYS A 343 3.67 -11.34 -19.10
N LEU A 344 3.62 -10.10 -19.58
CA LEU A 344 2.48 -9.23 -19.36
C LEU A 344 1.24 -9.82 -20.03
N SER A 345 0.24 -10.15 -19.22
CA SER A 345 -1.00 -10.80 -19.67
C SER A 345 -2.25 -10.13 -19.10
N VAL A 346 -2.12 -9.28 -18.09
CA VAL A 346 -3.25 -8.52 -17.53
C VAL A 346 -2.91 -7.03 -17.55
N LEU A 347 -3.76 -6.25 -18.20
CA LEU A 347 -3.67 -4.79 -18.19
C LEU A 347 -4.95 -4.21 -17.61
N ASN A 348 -4.81 -3.22 -16.74
CA ASN A 348 -5.91 -2.37 -16.32
C ASN A 348 -5.56 -0.90 -16.61
N GLN A 349 -6.36 -0.24 -17.44
CA GLN A 349 -6.16 1.16 -17.87
C GLN A 349 -7.50 1.90 -17.90
N THR A 350 -7.48 3.19 -17.60
CA THR A 350 -8.66 4.06 -17.77
C THR A 350 -8.70 4.50 -19.23
N PRO A 351 -9.80 4.25 -19.97
CA PRO A 351 -9.86 4.61 -21.38
C PRO A 351 -9.82 6.12 -21.56
N ASP A 352 -9.17 6.57 -22.64
CA ASP A 352 -9.25 7.95 -23.07
C ASP A 352 -10.71 8.40 -23.26
N LYS A 353 -11.04 9.58 -22.73
CA LYS A 353 -12.42 10.09 -22.73
C LYS A 353 -12.96 10.36 -24.14
N LYS A 354 -12.10 10.67 -25.12
CA LYS A 354 -12.50 10.99 -26.49
C LYS A 354 -12.62 9.74 -27.35
N ARG A 355 -11.70 8.78 -27.19
CA ARG A 355 -11.68 7.52 -27.96
C ARG A 355 -12.61 6.45 -27.38
N GLY A 356 -12.79 6.43 -26.07
CA GLY A 356 -13.65 5.46 -25.40
C GLY A 356 -13.05 4.06 -25.28
N PHE A 357 -13.78 3.20 -24.58
CA PHE A 357 -13.31 1.87 -24.20
C PHE A 357 -13.06 0.93 -25.38
N GLU A 358 -13.91 0.93 -26.41
CA GLU A 358 -13.79 0.02 -27.56
C GLU A 358 -12.48 0.23 -28.33
N ASN A 359 -12.09 1.49 -28.56
CA ASN A 359 -10.83 1.84 -29.21
C ASN A 359 -9.62 1.46 -28.35
N MET A 360 -9.68 1.70 -27.04
CA MET A 360 -8.65 1.26 -26.10
C MET A 360 -8.53 -0.27 -26.10
N PHE A 361 -9.66 -0.98 -26.11
CA PHE A 361 -9.72 -2.44 -26.13
C PHE A 361 -9.09 -3.00 -27.40
N SER A 362 -9.54 -2.54 -28.57
CA SER A 362 -8.97 -2.95 -29.86
C SER A 362 -7.48 -2.58 -29.97
N GLY A 363 -7.06 -1.42 -29.48
CA GLY A 363 -5.66 -1.00 -29.49
C GLY A 363 -4.77 -1.89 -28.62
N ALA A 364 -5.16 -2.12 -27.38
CA ALA A 364 -4.39 -2.95 -26.44
C ALA A 364 -4.34 -4.41 -26.89
N VAL A 365 -5.48 -4.96 -27.32
CA VAL A 365 -5.55 -6.34 -27.85
C VAL A 365 -4.81 -6.46 -29.18
N GLY A 366 -4.78 -5.44 -30.03
CA GLY A 366 -4.03 -5.51 -31.29
C GLY A 366 -2.52 -5.37 -31.14
N LEU A 367 -2.05 -4.69 -30.08
CA LEU A 367 -0.63 -4.34 -29.91
C LEU A 367 0.10 -5.16 -28.83
N ILE A 368 -0.58 -5.65 -27.80
CA ILE A 368 0.03 -6.43 -26.71
C ILE A 368 -0.20 -7.93 -26.96
N SER A 369 0.81 -8.60 -27.51
CA SER A 369 0.78 -9.98 -27.99
C SER A 369 0.28 -10.99 -26.94
N ASN A 370 0.80 -10.90 -25.71
CA ASN A 370 0.49 -11.88 -24.65
C ASN A 370 -0.74 -11.52 -23.78
N LEU A 371 -1.47 -10.46 -24.13
CA LEU A 371 -2.62 -9.99 -23.34
C LEU A 371 -3.72 -11.07 -23.23
N ARG A 372 -4.19 -11.36 -22.02
CA ARG A 372 -5.28 -12.32 -21.75
C ARG A 372 -6.49 -11.64 -21.17
N THR A 373 -6.28 -10.60 -20.38
CA THR A 373 -7.36 -9.86 -19.73
C THR A 373 -7.07 -8.38 -19.77
N LEU A 374 -8.06 -7.58 -20.21
CA LEU A 374 -8.03 -6.12 -20.18
C LEU A 374 -9.19 -5.62 -19.33
N ASN A 375 -8.92 -4.86 -18.27
CA ASN A 375 -9.97 -4.31 -17.40
C ASN A 375 -10.97 -5.38 -16.89
N LYS A 376 -10.47 -6.59 -16.57
CA LYS A 376 -11.25 -7.78 -16.18
C LYS A 376 -12.11 -8.41 -17.29
N ILE A 377 -11.93 -8.01 -18.55
CA ILE A 377 -12.56 -8.64 -19.72
C ILE A 377 -11.55 -9.56 -20.39
N ASP A 378 -11.95 -10.81 -20.63
CA ASP A 378 -11.09 -11.80 -21.27
C ASP A 378 -10.97 -11.58 -22.79
N VAL A 379 -9.75 -11.76 -23.27
CA VAL A 379 -9.38 -11.69 -24.68
C VAL A 379 -9.52 -13.10 -25.26
N ASN A 380 -10.34 -13.23 -26.30
CA ASN A 380 -10.57 -14.49 -27.00
C ASN A 380 -9.99 -14.42 -28.43
N SER A 381 -10.00 -15.54 -29.14
CA SER A 381 -9.40 -15.60 -30.48
C SER A 381 -10.13 -14.75 -31.53
N GLY A 382 -11.44 -14.51 -31.35
CA GLY A 382 -12.22 -13.67 -32.24
C GLY A 382 -11.85 -12.20 -32.11
N ASN A 383 -11.95 -11.67 -30.88
CA ASN A 383 -11.62 -10.26 -30.62
C ASN A 383 -10.13 -9.94 -30.84
N ARG A 384 -9.23 -10.91 -30.65
CA ARG A 384 -7.81 -10.79 -31.05
C ARG A 384 -7.65 -10.53 -32.54
N ARG A 385 -8.26 -11.39 -33.37
CA ARG A 385 -8.17 -11.31 -34.83
C ARG A 385 -8.74 -9.99 -35.36
N ASP A 386 -9.89 -9.58 -34.84
CA ASP A 386 -10.54 -8.33 -35.25
C ASP A 386 -9.66 -7.12 -34.89
N ALA A 387 -9.09 -7.09 -33.68
CA ALA A 387 -8.20 -6.04 -33.22
C ALA A 387 -6.90 -5.94 -34.05
N GLU A 388 -6.26 -7.07 -34.35
CA GLU A 388 -5.07 -7.13 -35.20
C GLU A 388 -5.37 -6.60 -36.61
N TYR A 389 -6.52 -6.95 -37.18
CA TYR A 389 -6.94 -6.45 -38.48
C TYR A 389 -7.16 -4.93 -38.48
N ASP A 390 -7.73 -4.39 -37.41
CA ASP A 390 -7.92 -2.94 -37.27
C ASP A 390 -6.59 -2.19 -37.08
N ILE A 391 -5.63 -2.77 -36.35
CA ILE A 391 -4.26 -2.24 -36.32
C ILE A 391 -3.64 -2.27 -37.72
N TRP A 392 -3.76 -3.36 -38.47
CA TRP A 392 -3.22 -3.44 -39.83
C TRP A 392 -3.79 -2.37 -40.76
N LYS A 393 -5.11 -2.12 -40.73
CA LYS A 393 -5.72 -1.04 -41.52
C LYS A 393 -5.18 0.33 -41.16
N LEU A 394 -5.05 0.63 -39.86
CA LEU A 394 -4.50 1.90 -39.39
C LEU A 394 -3.09 2.12 -39.95
N TRP A 395 -2.25 1.08 -39.89
CA TRP A 395 -0.90 1.17 -40.39
C TRP A 395 -0.87 1.25 -41.92
N MET A 396 -1.67 0.49 -42.66
CA MET A 396 -1.75 0.61 -44.12
C MET A 396 -2.13 2.04 -44.56
N GLY A 397 -3.04 2.69 -43.83
CA GLY A 397 -3.37 4.10 -44.08
C GLY A 397 -2.18 5.04 -43.83
N VAL A 398 -1.43 4.84 -42.74
CA VAL A 398 -0.22 5.62 -42.42
C VAL A 398 0.90 5.35 -43.44
N PHE A 399 1.09 4.10 -43.85
CA PHE A 399 2.05 3.70 -44.87
C PHE A 399 1.71 4.32 -46.22
N ALA A 400 0.45 4.26 -46.67
CA ALA A 400 0.02 4.87 -47.91
C ALA A 400 0.29 6.39 -47.91
N TYR A 401 -0.04 7.07 -46.82
CA TYR A 401 0.21 8.51 -46.65
C TYR A 401 1.72 8.85 -46.64
N LYS A 402 2.54 8.07 -45.93
CA LYS A 402 4.01 8.27 -45.90
C LYS A 402 4.67 7.92 -47.23
N TRP A 403 4.15 6.92 -47.94
CA TRP A 403 4.62 6.53 -49.27
C TRP A 403 4.41 7.65 -50.29
N GLU A 404 3.26 8.32 -50.23
CA GLU A 404 2.97 9.51 -51.03
C GLU A 404 3.87 10.71 -50.67
N SER A 405 4.47 10.71 -49.48
CA SER A 405 5.20 11.87 -48.93
C SER A 405 6.74 11.75 -48.95
N TYR A 406 7.33 10.54 -48.83
CA TYR A 406 8.77 10.38 -48.54
C TYR A 406 9.53 9.31 -49.35
N GLY A 407 8.87 8.49 -50.19
CA GLY A 407 9.56 7.45 -50.97
C GLY A 407 10.11 6.26 -50.13
N GLU A 408 10.56 5.20 -50.82
CA GLU A 408 10.73 3.83 -50.30
C GLU A 408 11.73 3.64 -49.14
N GLU A 409 12.88 4.32 -49.14
CA GLU A 409 14.02 3.98 -48.27
C GLU A 409 13.88 4.45 -46.81
N GLU A 410 13.09 5.50 -46.54
CA GLU A 410 12.93 6.06 -45.19
C GLU A 410 11.84 5.35 -44.34
N ILE A 411 10.99 4.57 -45.00
CA ILE A 411 9.82 3.92 -44.41
C ILE A 411 10.21 2.62 -43.69
N TYR A 412 11.18 1.86 -44.20
CA TYR A 412 11.58 0.59 -43.59
C TYR A 412 12.35 0.77 -42.27
N ALA A 413 13.13 1.85 -42.11
CA ALA A 413 13.92 2.09 -40.90
C ALA A 413 13.09 2.48 -39.65
N LYS A 414 11.88 3.03 -39.84
CA LYS A 414 11.00 3.50 -38.74
C LYS A 414 9.88 2.53 -38.36
N ASN A 415 9.71 1.43 -39.10
CA ASN A 415 8.60 0.49 -38.92
C ASN A 415 9.06 -0.90 -38.43
N SER A 416 10.28 -1.01 -37.90
CA SER A 416 10.79 -2.25 -37.30
C SER A 416 10.01 -2.68 -36.05
N CYS A 417 9.17 -1.83 -35.47
CA CYS A 417 8.50 -2.05 -34.18
C CYS A 417 7.40 -3.13 -34.15
N LEU A 418 7.07 -3.79 -35.27
CA LEU A 418 6.13 -4.90 -35.27
C LEU A 418 6.89 -6.23 -35.31
N ARG A 419 6.70 -7.04 -34.26
CA ARG A 419 7.01 -8.48 -34.26
C ARG A 419 6.11 -9.17 -35.29
N LYS A 420 6.50 -9.12 -36.56
CA LYS A 420 5.73 -9.67 -37.69
C LYS A 420 5.90 -11.18 -37.89
N ASP A 421 6.63 -11.87 -37.02
CA ASP A 421 6.98 -13.29 -37.20
C ASP A 421 6.23 -14.26 -36.27
N ARG A 422 4.97 -13.99 -35.88
CA ARG A 422 4.11 -14.99 -35.23
C ARG A 422 2.69 -15.02 -35.77
#